data_AF-A0A818TYH7-F1
#
_entry.id   AF-A0A818TYH7-F1
#
_cell.length_a   1.000
_cell.length_b   1.000
_cell.length_c   1.000
_cell.angle_alpha   90.00
_cell.angle_beta   90.00
_cell.angle_gamma   90.00
#
_symmetry.space_group_name_H-M   'P 1'
#
loop_
_entity.id
_entity.type
_entity.pdbx_description
1 polymer ?
#
loop_
_entity_poly.entity_id
_entity_poly.type
_entity_poly.pdbx_seq_one_letter_code
_entity_poly.pdbx_strand_id
1 'polypeptide(L)'
;MNTNFLIIGAVIATAFALGLGLIIGHFGITKKTSGTSWKYNRLTRPADPKNYRTFIDSIEAANIEANLKNLTSRSHMAGLLEDLESAQVIEEQWKLDGLQVTQPKYNVLLSYPDDSELNRHIIYALAKGNPYAATGCPAVSDVIASGNSTEITNPIAVATYFVHGILSVLKEVHNFFSSY
;
A
#
# COMPACT_ATOMS: atom_id res chain seq x y z
N MET A 1 -51.90 80.17 1.05
CA MET A 1 -51.69 78.73 0.81
C MET A 1 -52.12 77.99 2.06
N ASN A 2 -53.00 77.00 1.92
CA ASN A 2 -53.63 76.33 3.05
C ASN A 2 -52.64 75.36 3.70
N THR A 3 -52.26 75.63 4.95
CA THR A 3 -51.29 74.87 5.76
C THR A 3 -51.59 73.36 5.83
N ASN A 4 -52.86 72.99 5.80
CA ASN A 4 -53.28 71.58 5.81
C ASN A 4 -52.85 70.82 4.55
N PHE A 5 -52.87 71.46 3.37
CA PHE A 5 -52.43 70.83 2.13
C PHE A 5 -50.91 70.64 2.09
N LEU A 6 -50.14 71.52 2.74
CA LEU A 6 -48.70 71.38 2.89
C LEU A 6 -48.32 70.19 3.80
N ILE A 7 -49.04 70.02 4.92
CA ILE A 7 -48.80 68.90 5.85
C ILE A 7 -49.14 67.56 5.19
N ILE A 8 -50.28 67.48 4.49
CA ILE A 8 -50.68 66.26 3.78
C ILE A 8 -49.67 65.92 2.68
N GLY A 9 -49.20 66.92 1.92
CA GLY A 9 -48.15 66.72 0.92
C GLY A 9 -46.84 66.19 1.51
N ALA A 10 -46.41 66.71 2.65
CA ALA A 10 -45.19 66.27 3.33
C ALA A 10 -45.27 64.82 3.84
N VAL A 11 -46.42 64.42 4.39
CA VAL A 11 -46.64 63.04 4.86
C VAL A 11 -46.60 62.05 3.70
N ILE A 12 -47.25 62.37 2.57
CA ILE A 12 -47.26 61.52 1.39
C ILE A 12 -45.85 61.38 0.81
N ALA A 13 -45.10 62.48 0.67
CA ALA A 13 -43.73 62.45 0.17
C ALA A 13 -42.80 61.57 1.03
N THR A 14 -42.97 61.63 2.36
CA THR A 14 -42.17 60.83 3.30
C THR A 14 -42.50 59.34 3.19
N ALA A 15 -43.79 58.99 3.05
CA ALA A 15 -44.23 57.62 2.84
C ALA A 15 -43.70 57.03 1.52
N PHE A 16 -43.71 57.81 0.45
CA PHE A 16 -43.16 57.40 -0.84
C PHE A 16 -41.64 57.19 -0.78
N ALA A 17 -40.90 58.09 -0.11
CA ALA A 17 -39.45 57.96 0.04
C ALA A 17 -39.06 56.70 0.83
N LEU A 18 -39.78 56.37 1.91
CA LEU A 18 -39.57 55.15 2.68
C LEU A 18 -39.90 53.90 1.86
N GLY A 19 -41.04 53.90 1.14
CA GLY A 19 -41.43 52.77 0.30
C GLY A 19 -40.40 52.48 -0.80
N LEU A 20 -39.95 53.50 -1.51
CA LEU A 20 -38.92 53.36 -2.55
C LEU A 20 -37.57 52.93 -1.97
N GLY A 21 -37.17 53.47 -0.82
CA GLY A 21 -35.94 53.07 -0.14
C GLY A 21 -35.94 51.60 0.28
N LEU A 22 -37.08 51.08 0.76
CA LEU A 22 -37.22 49.69 1.18
C LEU A 22 -37.20 48.72 -0.01
N ILE A 23 -37.82 49.10 -1.13
CA ILE A 23 -37.78 48.32 -2.38
C ILE A 23 -36.36 48.27 -2.93
N ILE A 24 -35.69 49.42 -3.05
CA ILE A 24 -34.32 49.49 -3.56
C ILE A 24 -33.35 48.75 -2.62
N GLY A 25 -33.54 48.85 -1.30
CA GLY A 25 -32.75 48.11 -0.31
C GLY A 25 -32.96 46.59 -0.39
N HIS A 26 -34.20 46.14 -0.59
CA HIS A 26 -34.52 44.72 -0.72
C HIS A 26 -33.88 44.09 -1.97
N PHE A 27 -33.88 44.81 -3.09
CA PHE A 27 -33.31 44.32 -4.36
C PHE A 27 -31.82 44.68 -4.55
N GLY A 28 -31.27 45.62 -3.78
CA GLY A 28 -29.87 46.03 -3.83
C GLY A 28 -28.91 45.11 -3.09
N ILE A 29 -29.41 44.19 -2.24
CA ILE A 29 -28.59 43.16 -1.61
C ILE A 29 -28.28 42.07 -2.65
N THR A 30 -27.26 42.32 -3.46
CA THR A 30 -26.57 41.23 -4.13
C THR A 30 -25.89 40.40 -3.04
N LYS A 31 -26.44 39.22 -2.75
CA LYS A 31 -25.69 38.24 -1.96
C LYS A 31 -24.42 37.97 -2.78
N LYS A 32 -23.26 38.41 -2.29
CA LYS A 32 -21.98 37.94 -2.84
C LYS A 32 -22.01 36.42 -2.67
N THR A 33 -22.37 35.72 -3.75
CA THR A 33 -22.23 34.28 -3.85
C THR A 33 -20.74 34.03 -3.66
N SER A 34 -20.37 33.63 -2.45
CA SER A 34 -19.09 33.02 -2.16
C SER A 34 -18.92 31.88 -3.16
N GLY A 35 -18.07 32.11 -4.16
CA GLY A 35 -17.86 31.28 -5.36
C GLY A 35 -17.28 29.89 -5.10
N THR A 36 -17.57 29.31 -3.95
CA THR A 36 -16.96 28.09 -3.42
C THR A 36 -17.94 27.22 -2.63
N SER A 37 -19.09 27.76 -2.17
CA SER A 37 -20.03 27.04 -1.28
C SER A 37 -20.68 25.79 -1.91
N TRP A 38 -21.06 25.84 -3.19
CA TRP A 38 -21.77 24.73 -3.84
C TRP A 38 -20.87 23.52 -4.18
N LYS A 39 -19.56 23.73 -4.34
CA LYS A 39 -18.59 22.65 -4.55
C LYS A 39 -18.30 21.90 -3.25
N TYR A 40 -18.10 22.63 -2.15
CA TYR A 40 -17.84 22.00 -0.84
C TYR A 40 -19.07 21.27 -0.30
N ASN A 41 -20.27 21.83 -0.45
CA ASN A 41 -21.51 21.16 -0.03
C ASN A 41 -21.84 19.88 -0.81
N ARG A 42 -21.23 19.66 -1.99
CA ARG A 42 -21.41 18.42 -2.78
C ARG A 42 -20.46 17.32 -2.31
N LEU A 43 -19.24 17.69 -1.89
CA LEU A 43 -18.24 16.75 -1.37
C LEU A 43 -18.51 16.36 0.09
N THR A 44 -19.16 17.23 0.87
CA THR A 44 -19.53 16.98 2.27
C THR A 44 -20.98 16.53 2.43
N ARG A 45 -21.71 16.29 1.32
CA ARG A 45 -23.09 15.81 1.40
C ARG A 45 -23.06 14.38 1.95
N PRO A 46 -23.76 14.08 3.05
CA PRO A 46 -23.88 12.70 3.50
C PRO A 46 -24.47 11.88 2.36
N ALA A 47 -23.87 10.71 2.11
CA ALA A 47 -24.37 9.77 1.12
C ALA A 47 -25.86 9.49 1.40
N ASP A 48 -26.69 9.51 0.36
CA ASP A 48 -28.10 9.19 0.52
C ASP A 48 -28.21 7.78 1.11
N PRO A 49 -28.84 7.59 2.29
CA PRO A 49 -28.95 6.29 2.93
C PRO A 49 -29.56 5.21 2.03
N LYS A 50 -30.39 5.61 1.05
CA LYS A 50 -30.96 4.71 0.06
C LYS A 50 -29.89 4.17 -0.89
N ASN A 51 -29.05 5.05 -1.44
CA ASN A 51 -27.98 4.64 -2.37
C ASN A 51 -26.95 3.75 -1.67
N TYR A 52 -26.63 4.06 -0.41
CA TYR A 52 -25.73 3.22 0.40
C TYR A 52 -26.31 1.81 0.61
N ARG A 53 -27.58 1.70 0.99
CA ARG A 53 -28.24 0.39 1.18
C ARG A 53 -28.31 -0.40 -0.11
N THR A 54 -28.76 0.20 -1.20
CA THR A 54 -28.78 -0.47 -2.52
C THR A 54 -27.39 -0.97 -2.92
N PHE A 55 -26.34 -0.20 -2.64
CA PHE A 55 -24.96 -0.64 -2.90
C PHE A 55 -24.58 -1.84 -2.04
N ILE A 56 -24.77 -1.80 -0.72
CA ILE A 56 -24.44 -2.93 0.17
C ILE A 56 -25.26 -4.17 -0.19
N ASP A 57 -26.55 -4.01 -0.49
CA ASP A 57 -27.46 -5.09 -0.85
C ASP A 57 -27.11 -5.72 -2.22
N SER A 58 -26.42 -4.97 -3.09
CA SER A 58 -25.93 -5.48 -4.39
C SER A 58 -24.66 -6.34 -4.29
N ILE A 59 -24.01 -6.40 -3.12
CA ILE A 59 -22.80 -7.21 -2.92
C ILE A 59 -23.21 -8.65 -2.63
N GLU A 60 -22.85 -9.56 -3.53
CA GLU A 60 -23.17 -10.99 -3.42
C GLU A 60 -21.92 -11.83 -3.14
N ALA A 61 -21.97 -12.67 -2.09
CA ALA A 61 -20.87 -13.55 -1.71
C ALA A 61 -20.46 -14.53 -2.82
N ALA A 62 -21.42 -15.02 -3.60
CA ALA A 62 -21.16 -15.93 -4.72
C ALA A 62 -20.30 -15.28 -5.81
N ASN A 63 -20.53 -13.99 -6.11
CA ASN A 63 -19.72 -13.26 -7.08
C ASN A 63 -18.30 -13.02 -6.55
N ILE A 64 -18.16 -12.74 -5.25
CA ILE A 64 -16.84 -12.63 -4.60
C ILE A 64 -16.08 -13.96 -4.70
N GLU A 65 -16.72 -15.08 -4.41
CA GLU A 65 -16.12 -16.42 -4.50
C GLU A 65 -15.68 -16.75 -5.93
N ALA A 66 -16.55 -16.52 -6.91
CA ALA A 66 -16.24 -16.76 -8.32
C ALA A 66 -15.06 -15.90 -8.80
N ASN A 67 -15.05 -14.61 -8.46
CA ASN A 67 -13.97 -13.69 -8.78
C ASN A 67 -12.66 -14.13 -8.12
N LEU A 68 -12.69 -14.48 -6.84
CA LEU A 68 -11.51 -14.94 -6.11
C LEU A 68 -10.95 -16.22 -6.74
N LYS A 69 -11.80 -17.19 -7.08
CA LYS A 69 -11.40 -18.43 -7.73
C LYS A 69 -10.73 -18.17 -9.09
N ASN A 70 -11.25 -17.21 -9.86
CA ASN A 70 -10.67 -16.83 -11.15
C ASN A 70 -9.29 -16.16 -10.96
N LEU A 71 -9.21 -15.14 -10.11
CA LEU A 71 -7.99 -14.34 -9.88
C LEU A 71 -6.86 -15.12 -9.18
N THR A 72 -7.17 -16.22 -8.50
CA THR A 72 -6.17 -17.07 -7.81
C THR A 72 -5.81 -18.35 -8.56
N SER A 73 -6.37 -18.55 -9.76
CA SER A 73 -6.13 -19.75 -10.56
C SER A 73 -4.68 -19.90 -11.06
N ARG A 74 -3.94 -18.78 -11.13
CA ARG A 74 -2.53 -18.72 -11.56
C ARG A 74 -1.72 -17.81 -10.65
N SER A 75 -0.41 -18.03 -10.63
CA SER A 75 0.54 -17.11 -9.97
C SER A 75 0.58 -15.78 -10.73
N HIS A 76 0.37 -14.66 -10.03
CA HIS A 76 0.39 -13.30 -10.58
C HIS A 76 1.60 -12.54 -10.00
N MET A 77 2.78 -13.12 -10.15
CA MET A 77 4.01 -12.48 -9.68
C MET A 77 4.27 -11.22 -10.52
N ALA A 78 4.44 -10.09 -9.84
CA ALA A 78 4.54 -8.77 -10.46
C ALA A 78 5.54 -8.78 -11.62
N GLY A 79 5.23 -8.16 -12.76
CA GLY A 79 6.16 -8.01 -13.88
C GLY A 79 6.31 -9.23 -14.79
N LEU A 80 5.65 -10.36 -14.49
CA LEU A 80 5.52 -11.49 -15.40
C LEU A 80 4.26 -11.36 -16.29
N LEU A 81 4.13 -12.25 -17.28
CA LEU A 81 3.01 -12.23 -18.23
C LEU A 81 1.66 -12.50 -17.53
N GLU A 82 1.65 -13.40 -16.56
CA GLU A 82 0.46 -13.81 -15.82
C GLU A 82 -0.13 -12.67 -14.97
N ASP A 83 0.73 -11.79 -14.46
CA ASP A 83 0.32 -10.55 -13.77
C ASP A 83 -0.36 -9.57 -14.75
N LEU A 84 0.16 -9.46 -15.98
CA LEU A 84 -0.47 -8.66 -17.04
C LEU A 84 -1.83 -9.22 -17.45
N GLU A 85 -1.95 -10.54 -17.63
CA GLU A 85 -3.23 -11.19 -17.95
C GLU A 85 -4.28 -10.95 -16.84
N SER A 86 -3.86 -11.04 -15.58
CA SER A 86 -4.74 -10.77 -14.44
C SER A 86 -5.22 -9.31 -14.42
N ALA A 87 -4.34 -8.35 -14.73
CA ALA A 87 -4.70 -6.95 -14.85
C ALA A 87 -5.68 -6.69 -16.01
N GLN A 88 -5.54 -7.41 -17.13
CA GLN A 88 -6.45 -7.30 -18.28
C GLN A 88 -7.86 -7.82 -17.95
N VAL A 89 -7.97 -8.93 -17.21
CA VAL A 89 -9.27 -9.45 -16.74
C VAL A 89 -10.01 -8.39 -15.90
N ILE A 90 -9.30 -7.71 -14.99
CA ILE A 90 -9.87 -6.63 -14.17
C ILE A 90 -10.28 -5.44 -15.03
N GLU A 91 -9.42 -5.04 -15.98
CA GLU A 91 -9.70 -3.93 -16.91
C GLU A 91 -10.97 -4.20 -17.74
N GLU A 92 -11.10 -5.39 -18.31
CA GLU A 92 -12.25 -5.80 -19.09
C GLU A 92 -13.53 -5.81 -18.24
N GLN A 93 -13.47 -6.38 -17.04
CA GLN A 93 -14.62 -6.39 -16.13
C GLN A 93 -15.08 -4.98 -15.77
N TRP A 94 -14.15 -4.09 -15.43
CA TRP A 94 -14.49 -2.70 -15.08
C TRP A 94 -15.04 -1.91 -16.26
N LYS A 95 -14.57 -2.17 -17.49
CA LYS A 95 -15.16 -1.60 -18.70
C LYS A 95 -16.59 -2.08 -18.91
N LEU A 96 -16.85 -3.38 -18.70
CA LEU A 96 -18.20 -3.96 -18.79
C LEU A 96 -19.14 -3.36 -17.73
N ASP A 97 -18.63 -3.09 -16.53
CA ASP A 97 -19.37 -2.44 -15.45
C ASP A 97 -19.60 -0.93 -15.70
N GLY A 98 -19.10 -0.39 -16.81
CA GLY A 98 -19.31 0.99 -17.26
C GLY A 98 -18.33 2.01 -16.69
N LEU A 99 -17.20 1.57 -16.12
CA LEU A 99 -16.16 2.45 -15.61
C LEU A 99 -15.24 2.94 -16.73
N GLN A 100 -14.68 4.14 -16.55
CA GLN A 100 -13.57 4.62 -17.37
C GLN A 100 -12.26 4.08 -16.80
N VAL A 101 -11.60 3.19 -17.55
CA VAL A 101 -10.42 2.46 -17.07
C VAL A 101 -9.17 2.88 -17.84
N THR A 102 -8.06 3.00 -17.12
CA THR A 102 -6.72 3.24 -17.67
C THR A 102 -5.71 2.35 -16.94
N GLN A 103 -4.74 1.81 -17.68
CA GLN A 103 -3.69 0.94 -17.16
C GLN A 103 -2.31 1.63 -17.29
N PRO A 104 -1.90 2.46 -16.31
CA PRO A 104 -0.60 3.12 -16.35
C PRO A 104 0.53 2.11 -16.19
N LYS A 105 1.62 2.30 -16.94
CA LYS A 105 2.80 1.41 -16.93
C LYS A 105 4.01 2.14 -16.37
N TYR A 106 4.77 1.45 -15.53
CA TYR A 106 5.98 1.96 -14.92
C TYR A 106 7.12 0.96 -15.08
N ASN A 107 8.30 1.48 -15.38
CA ASN A 107 9.53 0.69 -15.37
C ASN A 107 10.12 0.79 -13.96
N VAL A 108 9.96 -0.29 -13.20
CA VAL A 108 10.45 -0.41 -11.81
C VAL A 108 11.48 -1.52 -11.73
N LEU A 109 12.46 -1.35 -10.83
CA LEU A 109 13.43 -2.39 -10.56
C LEU A 109 12.80 -3.45 -9.65
N LEU A 110 12.65 -4.67 -10.15
CA LEU A 110 12.15 -5.82 -9.40
C LEU A 110 13.29 -6.80 -9.12
N SER A 111 13.10 -7.66 -8.13
CA SER A 111 14.08 -8.68 -7.73
C SER A 111 13.40 -10.05 -7.70
N TYR A 112 14.00 -11.01 -8.40
CA TYR A 112 13.56 -12.40 -8.46
C TYR A 112 14.73 -13.32 -8.10
N PRO A 113 14.45 -14.52 -7.60
CA PRO A 113 15.49 -15.54 -7.52
C PRO A 113 16.01 -15.90 -8.92
N ASP A 114 17.24 -16.40 -8.99
CA ASP A 114 17.76 -17.00 -10.21
C ASP A 114 17.11 -18.38 -10.41
N ASP A 115 16.58 -18.63 -11.61
CA ASP A 115 15.95 -19.92 -11.95
C ASP A 115 16.97 -21.06 -12.05
N SER A 116 18.24 -20.73 -12.34
CA SER A 116 19.33 -21.69 -12.48
C SER A 116 20.03 -22.04 -11.16
N GLU A 117 19.99 -21.13 -10.19
CA GLU A 117 20.64 -21.29 -8.88
C GLU A 117 19.65 -21.10 -7.73
N LEU A 118 19.24 -22.22 -7.12
CA LEU A 118 18.38 -22.19 -5.95
C LEU A 118 19.09 -21.59 -4.74
N ASN A 119 18.44 -20.60 -4.11
CA ASN A 119 18.83 -20.10 -2.80
C ASN A 119 18.73 -21.22 -1.75
N ARG A 120 19.85 -21.53 -1.07
CA ARG A 120 19.92 -22.56 -0.02
C ARG A 120 20.53 -22.01 1.26
N HIS A 121 19.96 -22.40 2.40
CA HIS A 121 20.57 -22.21 3.72
C HIS A 121 21.12 -23.55 4.21
N ILE A 122 22.41 -23.61 4.52
CA ILE A 122 23.07 -24.84 5.01
C ILE A 122 23.58 -24.59 6.43
N ILE A 123 23.14 -25.43 7.37
CA ILE A 123 23.63 -25.43 8.75
C ILE A 123 24.77 -26.43 8.86
N TYR A 124 25.91 -25.96 9.34
CA TYR A 124 27.08 -26.78 9.56
C TYR A 124 27.24 -27.14 11.04
N ALA A 125 27.37 -28.44 11.36
CA ALA A 125 27.61 -28.91 12.72
C ALA A 125 29.12 -29.09 12.99
N LEU A 126 29.58 -28.59 14.14
CA LEU A 126 30.97 -28.61 14.60
C LEU A 126 31.34 -29.94 15.29
N ALA A 127 31.16 -31.10 14.66
CA ALA A 127 31.73 -32.34 15.23
C ALA A 127 31.81 -33.49 14.22
N LYS A 128 33.03 -33.98 14.01
CA LYS A 128 33.29 -35.28 13.39
C LYS A 128 32.76 -36.37 14.34
N GLY A 129 31.73 -37.11 13.92
CA GLY A 129 31.12 -38.18 14.72
C GLY A 129 29.89 -37.78 15.53
N ASN A 130 29.25 -36.63 15.26
CA ASN A 130 27.94 -36.32 15.85
C ASN A 130 26.87 -37.30 15.31
N PRO A 131 26.22 -38.13 16.17
CA PRO A 131 25.18 -39.06 15.73
C PRO A 131 23.91 -38.33 15.22
N TYR A 132 23.76 -37.04 15.52
CA TYR A 132 22.72 -36.17 14.97
C TYR A 132 23.10 -35.51 13.65
N ALA A 133 24.34 -35.65 13.18
CA ALA A 133 24.75 -35.30 11.82
C ALA A 133 24.41 -36.41 10.81
N ALA A 134 23.40 -37.21 11.11
CA ALA A 134 22.92 -38.26 10.25
C ALA A 134 21.99 -37.69 9.17
N THR A 135 22.32 -37.99 7.91
CA THR A 135 21.46 -38.00 6.71
C THR A 135 20.93 -36.68 6.13
N GLY A 136 21.04 -35.53 6.80
CA GLY A 136 20.45 -34.27 6.30
C GLY A 136 21.40 -33.07 6.12
N CYS A 137 22.54 -33.04 6.81
CA CYS A 137 23.46 -31.89 6.78
C CYS A 137 24.91 -32.38 6.70
N PRO A 138 25.68 -32.01 5.65
CA PRO A 138 27.06 -32.44 5.51
C PRO A 138 27.96 -31.81 6.58
N ALA A 139 28.93 -32.57 7.08
CA ALA A 139 29.95 -32.03 7.97
C ALA A 139 30.87 -31.07 7.21
N VAL A 140 31.37 -30.02 7.88
CA VAL A 140 32.27 -29.00 7.27
C VAL A 140 33.49 -29.65 6.59
N SER A 141 34.03 -30.72 7.20
CA SER A 141 35.17 -31.48 6.65
C SER A 141 34.88 -32.11 5.30
N ASP A 142 33.65 -32.53 5.06
CA ASP A 142 33.27 -33.32 3.89
C ASP A 142 33.03 -32.40 2.69
N VAL A 143 32.55 -31.18 2.94
CA VAL A 143 32.38 -30.11 1.92
C VAL A 143 33.71 -29.50 1.50
N ILE A 144 34.66 -29.36 2.44
CA ILE A 144 36.03 -28.92 2.11
C ILE A 144 36.74 -29.95 1.23
N ALA A 145 36.53 -31.25 1.47
CA ALA A 145 37.10 -32.32 0.67
C ALA A 145 36.51 -32.42 -0.75
N SER A 146 35.30 -31.91 -0.98
CA SER A 146 34.63 -31.98 -2.30
C SER A 146 35.05 -30.91 -3.31
N GLY A 147 35.87 -29.92 -2.92
CA GLY A 147 36.62 -29.06 -3.85
C GLY A 147 35.83 -28.16 -4.82
N ASN A 148 34.51 -27.98 -4.65
CA ASN A 148 33.70 -27.10 -5.51
C ASN A 148 33.57 -25.71 -4.85
N SER A 149 34.43 -24.77 -5.27
CA SER A 149 35.08 -23.82 -4.34
C SER A 149 34.62 -22.35 -4.37
N THR A 150 33.63 -21.96 -5.17
CA THR A 150 33.32 -20.52 -5.36
C THR A 150 32.21 -19.99 -4.45
N GLU A 151 31.19 -20.78 -4.09
CA GLU A 151 30.12 -20.34 -3.18
C GLU A 151 30.44 -20.53 -1.69
N ILE A 152 31.46 -21.34 -1.38
CA ILE A 152 31.63 -21.92 -0.04
C ILE A 152 32.84 -21.32 0.71
N THR A 153 33.69 -20.56 0.01
CA THR A 153 34.98 -20.08 0.53
C THR A 153 34.83 -19.00 1.61
N ASN A 154 33.88 -18.08 1.47
CA ASN A 154 33.69 -16.99 2.42
C ASN A 154 33.12 -17.44 3.80
N PRO A 155 32.00 -18.20 3.86
CA PRO A 155 31.44 -18.63 5.15
C PRO A 155 32.31 -19.68 5.87
N ILE A 156 32.99 -20.58 5.13
CA ILE A 156 33.91 -21.56 5.75
C ILE A 156 35.17 -20.90 6.29
N ALA A 157 35.70 -19.85 5.63
CA ALA A 157 36.83 -19.11 6.14
C ALA A 157 36.53 -18.54 7.54
N VAL A 158 35.38 -17.88 7.70
CA VAL A 158 34.96 -17.30 9.00
C VAL A 158 34.83 -18.37 10.09
N ALA A 159 34.21 -19.51 9.78
CA ALA A 159 34.10 -20.62 10.74
C ALA A 159 35.46 -21.21 11.12
N THR A 160 36.38 -21.33 10.15
CA THR A 160 37.73 -21.88 10.37
C THR A 160 38.57 -20.96 11.26
N TYR A 161 38.48 -19.64 11.07
CA TYR A 161 39.15 -18.65 11.94
C TYR A 161 38.61 -18.68 13.37
N PHE A 162 37.29 -18.80 13.54
CA PHE A 162 36.67 -18.87 14.87
C PHE A 162 37.09 -20.12 15.65
N VAL A 163 37.12 -21.28 14.98
CA VAL A 163 37.55 -22.55 15.58
C VAL A 163 39.04 -22.53 15.95
N HIS A 164 39.90 -21.99 15.08
CA HIS A 164 41.32 -21.81 15.39
C HIS A 164 41.53 -20.84 16.56
N GLY A 165 40.76 -19.75 16.63
CA GLY A 165 40.79 -18.83 17.76
C GLY A 165 40.48 -19.52 19.09
N ILE A 166 39.40 -20.30 19.15
CA ILE A 166 39.00 -21.05 20.35
C ILE A 166 40.05 -22.10 20.73
N LEU A 167 40.59 -22.86 19.76
CA LEU A 167 41.64 -23.84 20.02
C LEU A 167 42.93 -23.21 20.52
N SER A 168 43.30 -22.04 20.01
CA SER A 168 44.49 -21.32 20.46
C SER A 168 44.32 -20.84 21.90
N VAL A 169 43.14 -20.28 22.25
CA VAL A 169 42.80 -19.88 23.62
C VAL A 169 42.79 -21.10 24.56
N LEU A 170 42.20 -22.22 24.16
CA LEU A 170 42.17 -23.44 24.98
C LEU A 170 43.58 -24.01 25.22
N LYS A 171 44.47 -23.95 24.22
CA LYS A 171 45.87 -24.37 24.39
C LYS A 171 46.64 -23.44 25.33
N GLU A 172 46.44 -22.13 25.23
CA GLU A 172 47.04 -21.17 26.16
C GLU A 172 46.57 -21.40 27.59
N VAL A 173 45.27 -21.61 27.78
CA VAL A 173 44.68 -21.93 29.09
C VAL A 173 45.24 -23.23 29.64
N HIS A 174 45.32 -24.29 28.83
CA HIS A 174 45.92 -25.57 29.24
C HIS A 174 47.38 -25.40 29.66
N ASN A 175 48.19 -24.69 28.86
CA ASN A 175 49.60 -24.46 29.15
C ASN A 175 49.81 -23.61 30.41
N PHE A 176 48.93 -22.64 30.65
CA PHE A 176 48.92 -21.85 31.89
C PHE A 176 48.67 -22.73 33.12
N PHE A 177 47.71 -23.67 33.06
CA PHE A 177 47.44 -24.57 34.17
C PHE A 177 48.48 -25.68 34.35
N SER A 178 49.20 -26.08 33.29
CA SER A 178 50.32 -27.04 33.39
C SER A 178 51.64 -26.43 33.87
N SER A 179 51.74 -25.09 34.02
CA SER A 179 52.94 -24.43 34.54
C SER A 179 52.89 -24.13 36.04
N TYR A 180 51.86 -24.61 36.75
CA TYR A 180 51.75 -24.62 38.22
C TYR A 180 51.82 -26.06 38.74
#